data_AF-A0A2A2QIE4-F1
#
_entry.id   AF-A0A2A2QIE4-F1
#
_cell.length_a   1.000
_cell.length_b   1.000
_cell.length_c   1.000
_cell.angle_alpha   90.00
_cell.angle_beta   90.00
_cell.angle_gamma   90.00
#
_symmetry.space_group_name_H-M   'P 1'
#
loop_
_entity.id
_entity.type
_entity.pdbx_description
1 polymer ?
#
loop_
_entity_poly.entity_id
_entity_poly.type
_entity_poly.pdbx_seq_one_letter_code
_entity_poly.pdbx_strand_id
1 'polypeptide(L)'
;MMLVKTTIDIPEALYRRAKIRAVETGRTLKDLVLTSLEKELDPACPGQPEKPTWANRKLRPDFEAALKAGAFSGGTDSAVMISEDRSSREDALL
;
A
#
# COMPACT_ATOMS: atom_id res chain seq x y z
N MET A 1 -21.11 21.94 13.44
CA MET A 1 -20.92 21.55 12.02
C MET A 1 -22.28 21.65 11.34
N MET A 2 -22.44 22.51 10.33
CA MET A 2 -23.72 22.67 9.64
C MET A 2 -23.88 21.57 8.60
N LEU A 3 -24.90 20.72 8.74
CA LEU A 3 -25.28 19.73 7.73
C LEU A 3 -26.19 20.40 6.69
N VAL A 4 -25.75 20.44 5.45
CA VAL A 4 -26.57 20.85 4.30
C VAL A 4 -27.17 19.62 3.61
N LYS A 5 -28.45 19.69 3.25
CA LYS A 5 -29.13 18.67 2.44
C LYS A 5 -29.00 19.06 0.97
N THR A 6 -28.36 18.20 0.20
CA THR A 6 -28.15 18.38 -1.24
C THR A 6 -28.86 17.27 -2.00
N THR A 7 -29.60 17.63 -3.03
CA THR A 7 -30.20 16.67 -3.99
C THR A 7 -29.30 16.62 -5.21
N ILE A 8 -28.89 15.42 -5.60
CA ILE A 8 -28.01 15.18 -6.77
C ILE A 8 -28.66 14.08 -7.59
N ASP A 9 -28.86 14.32 -8.88
CA ASP A 9 -29.34 13.30 -9.82
C ASP A 9 -28.19 12.37 -10.20
N ILE A 10 -28.35 11.08 -9.89
CA ILE A 10 -27.35 10.04 -10.18
C ILE A 10 -27.93 9.10 -11.23
N PRO A 11 -27.26 8.92 -12.39
CA PRO A 11 -27.67 7.94 -13.39
C PRO A 11 -27.81 6.54 -12.79
N GLU A 12 -28.87 5.81 -13.16
CA GLU A 12 -29.19 4.52 -12.53
C GLU A 12 -28.07 3.49 -12.64
N ALA A 13 -27.34 3.50 -13.76
CA ALA A 13 -26.18 2.63 -13.96
C ALA A 13 -25.07 2.87 -12.91
N LEU A 14 -24.82 4.14 -12.55
CA LEU A 14 -23.86 4.49 -11.51
C LEU A 14 -24.39 4.14 -10.11
N TYR A 15 -25.67 4.38 -9.87
CA TYR A 15 -26.32 4.05 -8.61
C TYR A 15 -26.23 2.55 -8.28
N ARG A 16 -26.49 1.67 -9.27
CA ARG A 16 -26.36 0.21 -9.10
C ARG A 16 -24.94 -0.19 -8.75
N ARG A 17 -23.95 0.32 -9.50
CA ARG A 17 -22.52 0.02 -9.25
C ARG A 17 -22.08 0.49 -7.86
N ALA A 18 -22.52 1.68 -7.45
CA ALA A 18 -22.20 2.23 -6.14
C ALA A 18 -22.81 1.37 -5.01
N LYS A 19 -24.04 0.87 -5.18
CA LYS A 19 -24.67 -0.07 -4.23
C LYS A 19 -23.90 -1.38 -4.10
N ILE A 20 -23.50 -1.99 -5.22
CA ILE A 20 -22.72 -3.24 -5.21
C ILE A 20 -21.44 -3.03 -4.41
N ARG A 21 -20.70 -1.95 -4.72
CA ARG A 21 -19.46 -1.61 -4.02
C ARG A 21 -19.68 -1.33 -2.53
N ALA A 22 -20.79 -0.69 -2.17
CA ALA A 22 -21.14 -0.44 -0.77
C ALA A 22 -21.33 -1.76 0.01
N VAL A 23 -22.03 -2.73 -0.60
CA VAL A 23 -22.23 -4.07 -0.02
C VAL A 23 -20.90 -4.82 0.12
N GLU A 24 -20.06 -4.82 -0.93
CA GLU A 24 -18.73 -5.46 -0.90
C GLU A 24 -17.83 -4.91 0.21
N THR A 25 -17.91 -3.60 0.47
CA THR A 25 -17.09 -2.93 1.48
C THR A 25 -17.74 -2.93 2.87
N GLY A 26 -18.96 -3.46 3.01
CA GLY A 26 -19.74 -3.44 4.26
C GLY A 26 -20.12 -2.03 4.74
N ARG A 27 -20.23 -1.06 3.83
CA ARG A 27 -20.50 0.36 4.13
C ARG A 27 -21.86 0.79 3.59
N THR A 28 -22.42 1.87 4.14
CA THR A 28 -23.62 2.48 3.55
C THR A 28 -23.29 3.24 2.28
N LEU A 29 -24.27 3.38 1.37
CA LEU A 29 -24.10 4.17 0.15
C LEU A 29 -23.73 5.64 0.47
N LYS A 30 -24.29 6.19 1.54
CA LYS A 30 -23.98 7.55 2.00
C LYS A 30 -22.52 7.69 2.41
N ASP A 31 -22.00 6.75 3.20
CA ASP A 31 -20.60 6.76 3.63
C ASP A 31 -19.65 6.61 2.45
N LEU A 32 -20.01 5.78 1.46
CA LEU A 32 -19.22 5.62 0.24
C LEU A 32 -19.12 6.95 -0.52
N VAL A 33 -20.25 7.64 -0.71
CA VAL A 33 -20.28 8.94 -1.41
C VAL A 33 -19.48 9.99 -0.64
N LEU A 34 -19.63 10.07 0.68
CA LEU A 34 -18.89 11.02 1.52
C LEU A 34 -17.39 10.75 1.48
N THR A 35 -16.96 9.49 1.65
CA THR A 35 -15.54 9.12 1.62
C THR A 35 -14.93 9.42 0.25
N SER A 36 -15.68 9.16 -0.84
CA SER A 36 -15.24 9.50 -2.19
C SER A 36 -15.13 11.02 -2.39
N LEU A 37 -16.08 11.79 -1.86
CA LEU A 37 -16.04 13.25 -1.95
C LEU A 37 -14.87 13.83 -1.16
N GLU A 38 -14.60 13.30 0.05
CA GLU A 38 -13.43 13.66 0.86
C GLU A 38 -12.13 13.35 0.10
N LYS A 39 -12.03 12.19 -0.54
CA LYS A 39 -10.86 11.82 -1.35
C LYS A 39 -10.62 12.74 -2.55
N GLU A 40 -11.68 13.22 -3.21
CA GLU A 40 -11.56 14.14 -4.35
C GLU A 40 -11.26 15.57 -3.90
N LEU A 41 -11.74 15.98 -2.72
CA LEU A 41 -11.49 17.30 -2.13
C LEU A 41 -10.13 17.41 -1.46
N ASP A 42 -9.52 16.28 -1.08
CA ASP A 42 -8.18 16.24 -0.52
C ASP A 42 -7.16 16.22 -1.69
N PRO A 43 -6.41 17.30 -1.95
CA PRO A 43 -5.44 17.35 -3.06
C PRO A 43 -4.24 16.41 -2.85
N ALA A 44 -4.23 15.59 -1.80
CA ALA A 44 -3.23 14.56 -1.55
C ALA A 44 -3.47 13.32 -2.45
N CYS A 45 -3.15 13.48 -3.74
CA CYS A 45 -2.68 12.47 -4.70
C CYS A 45 -3.19 11.01 -4.52
N PRO A 46 -4.13 10.53 -5.35
CA PRO A 46 -4.51 9.12 -5.38
C PRO A 46 -3.39 8.31 -6.03
N GLY A 47 -2.47 7.78 -5.23
CA GLY A 47 -1.41 6.90 -5.74
C GLY A 47 -0.21 6.65 -4.85
N GLN A 48 -0.08 7.31 -3.69
CA GLN A 48 0.97 6.92 -2.77
C GLN A 48 0.50 5.75 -1.92
N PRO A 49 1.08 4.53 -2.07
CA PRO A 49 0.92 3.51 -1.05
C PRO A 49 1.37 4.17 0.25
N GLU A 50 0.50 4.15 1.25
CA GLU A 50 0.79 4.64 2.59
C GLU A 50 2.15 4.06 2.98
N LYS A 51 3.19 4.90 3.02
CA LYS A 51 4.54 4.41 3.26
C LYS A 51 4.49 3.66 4.59
N PRO A 52 4.85 2.37 4.62
CA PRO A 52 4.75 1.62 5.85
C PRO A 52 5.58 2.32 6.92
N THR A 53 5.14 2.28 8.18
CA THR A 53 5.74 3.08 9.27
C THR A 53 7.25 2.87 9.44
N TRP A 54 7.80 1.75 8.95
CA TRP A 54 9.23 1.49 8.93
C TRP A 54 10.03 2.31 7.90
N ALA A 55 9.40 2.80 6.83
CA ALA A 55 10.04 3.56 5.75
C ALA A 55 10.50 4.97 6.19
N ASN A 56 9.92 5.51 7.27
CA ASN A 56 10.34 6.79 7.85
C ASN A 56 11.46 6.64 8.90
N ARG A 57 11.95 5.41 9.14
CA ARG A 57 13.01 5.19 10.12
C ARG A 57 14.35 5.66 9.56
N LYS A 58 15.10 6.42 10.37
CA LYS A 58 16.45 6.84 10.02
C LYS A 58 17.38 5.63 10.01
N LEU A 59 18.14 5.47 8.93
CA LEU A 59 19.18 4.44 8.86
C LEU A 59 20.29 4.73 9.88
N ARG A 60 20.94 3.67 10.36
CA ARG A 60 22.16 3.83 11.16
C ARG A 60 23.27 4.40 10.28
N PRO A 61 24.12 5.31 10.77
CA PRO A 61 25.14 5.98 9.97
C PRO A 61 26.13 4.99 9.32
N ASP A 62 26.49 3.94 10.05
CA ASP A 62 27.35 2.85 9.61
C ASP A 62 26.73 2.08 8.42
N PHE A 63 25.41 1.87 8.45
CA PHE A 63 24.68 1.20 7.38
C PHE A 63 24.49 2.10 6.15
N GLU A 64 24.19 3.39 6.38
CA GLU A 64 24.09 4.39 5.30
C GLU A 64 25.42 4.54 4.55
N ALA A 65 26.55 4.54 5.27
CA ALA A 65 27.88 4.58 4.69
C ALA A 65 28.18 3.33 3.85
N ALA A 66 27.85 2.13 4.34
CA ALA A 66 28.03 0.88 3.61
C ALA A 66 27.17 0.80 2.35
N LEU A 67 25.92 1.28 2.42
CA LEU A 67 25.00 1.32 1.29
C LEU A 67 25.50 2.29 0.21
N LYS A 68 25.98 3.48 0.62
CA LYS A 68 26.61 4.46 -0.28
C LYS A 68 27.91 3.94 -0.90
N ALA A 69 28.66 3.11 -0.16
CA ALA A 69 29.85 2.44 -0.65
C ALA A 69 29.56 1.26 -1.60
N GLY A 70 28.29 0.95 -1.86
CA GLY A 70 27.90 -0.11 -2.79
C GLY A 70 28.02 -1.53 -2.23
N ALA A 71 28.09 -1.70 -0.92
CA ALA A 71 28.27 -3.02 -0.28
C ALA A 71 27.20 -4.06 -0.67
N PHE A 72 26.05 -3.62 -1.17
CA PHE A 72 24.89 -4.47 -1.50
C PHE A 72 24.46 -4.38 -2.98
N SER A 73 25.27 -3.78 -3.86
CA SER A 73 24.93 -3.63 -5.29
C SER A 73 25.24 -4.89 -6.13
N GLY A 74 25.63 -6.00 -5.48
CA GLY A 74 26.07 -7.23 -6.15
C GLY A 74 24.98 -7.99 -6.92
N GLY A 75 23.71 -7.57 -6.83
CA GLY A 75 22.61 -8.12 -7.64
C GLY A 75 22.23 -9.58 -7.34
N THR A 76 22.95 -10.26 -6.45
CA THR A 76 22.63 -11.63 -6.05
C THR A 76 21.35 -11.63 -5.22
N ASP A 77 20.34 -12.36 -5.69
CA ASP A 77 19.11 -12.58 -4.95
C ASP A 77 19.43 -13.35 -3.66
N SER A 78 19.15 -12.71 -2.52
CA SER A 78 19.33 -13.29 -1.20
C SER A 78 18.60 -14.64 -1.03
N ALA A 79 17.48 -14.85 -1.72
CA ALA A 79 16.74 -16.11 -1.66
C ALA A 79 17.51 -17.27 -2.30
N VAL A 80 18.30 -16.99 -3.34
CA VAL A 80 19.16 -17.98 -4.01
C VAL A 80 20.31 -18.37 -3.08
N MET A 81 21.01 -17.38 -2.51
CA MET A 81 22.13 -17.63 -1.58
C MET A 81 21.72 -18.45 -0.35
N ILE A 82 20.53 -18.18 0.21
CA ILE A 82 20.00 -18.94 1.36
C ILE A 82 19.64 -20.37 0.96
N SER A 83 19.09 -20.56 -0.25
CA SER A 83 18.76 -21.88 -0.77
C SER A 83 20.01 -22.73 -1.02
N GLU A 84 21.05 -22.13 -1.61
CA GLU A 84 22.33 -22.79 -1.87
C GLU A 84 23.08 -23.18 -0.59
N ASP A 85 23.11 -22.30 0.42
CA ASP A 85 23.69 -22.60 1.74
C ASP A 85 22.91 -23.74 2.45
N ARG A 86 21.58 -23.73 2.38
CA ARG A 86 20.75 -24.79 2.98
C ARG A 86 21.00 -26.14 2.30
N SER A 87 20.98 -26.19 0.96
CA SER A 87 21.24 -27.43 0.21
C SER A 87 22.63 -28.00 0.54
N SER A 88 23.66 -27.14 0.60
CA SER A 88 25.03 -27.58 0.89
C SER A 88 25.18 -28.19 2.30
N ARG A 89 24.38 -27.73 3.28
CA ARG A 89 24.36 -28.33 4.63
C ARG A 89 23.63 -29.65 4.67
N GLU A 90 22.57 -29.79 3.87
CA GLU A 90 21.80 -31.03 3.75
C GLU A 90 22.65 -32.11 3.07
N ASP A 91 23.41 -31.76 2.04
CA ASP A 91 24.35 -32.65 1.35
C ASP A 91 25.54 -33.07 2.24
N ALA A 92 26.00 -32.19 3.15
CA ALA A 92 27.10 -32.49 4.07
C ALA A 92 26.72 -33.43 5.25
N LEU A 93 25.42 -33.75 5.40
CA LEU A 93 24.89 -34.64 6.43
C LEU A 93 24.59 -36.06 5.93
N LEU A 94 24.84 -36.33 4.64
CA LEU A 94 24.72 -37.64 3.97
C LEU A 94 26.11 -38.30 3.77
#